data_AF-A0A1I8F232-F1
#
_entry.id   AF-A0A1I8F232-F1
#
_cell.length_a   1.000
_cell.length_b   1.000
_cell.length_c   1.000
_cell.angle_alpha   90.00
_cell.angle_beta   90.00
_cell.angle_gamma   90.00
#
_symmetry.space_group_name_H-M   'P 1'
#
loop_
_entity.id
_entity.type
_entity.pdbx_description
1 polymer ?
#
loop_
_entity_poly.entity_id
_entity_poly.type
_entity_poly.pdbx_seq_one_letter_code
_entity_poly.pdbx_strand_id
1 'polypeptide(L)'
;MNLPRPAELQAFEQLQLDKKAIGVWVDPIDGTAEYITGNRDPEFKPGENISQNGLPNVTVLVGVYEKATGQPLIGVINQPFFSYRRWKVKLGTYLCESFEILTAPGAGYKLLCVIDRLCSAYVLSKDNTYRWDTCAPHAILKALGGGVVQFKGLLASDLSPGKRDQSLREQQITYHKSEPKANGSNAWCNAQGVIAYYDQEVLLALAEHLSRK
;
A
#
# COMPACT_ATOMS: atom_id res chain seq x y z
N MET A 1 -9.65 25.75 22.07
CA MET A 1 -10.55 24.66 22.53
C MET A 1 -9.68 23.41 22.68
N ASN A 2 -9.38 22.99 23.90
CA ASN A 2 -8.68 21.71 24.12
C ASN A 2 -9.73 20.60 24.05
N LEU A 3 -9.80 19.92 22.91
CA LEU A 3 -10.54 18.67 22.83
C LEU A 3 -9.91 17.69 23.84
N PRO A 4 -10.69 17.07 24.74
CA PRO A 4 -10.15 16.07 25.65
C PRO A 4 -9.53 14.94 24.84
N ARG A 5 -8.29 14.56 25.19
CA ARG A 5 -7.59 13.44 24.55
C ARG A 5 -8.45 12.18 24.68
N PRO A 6 -8.73 11.45 23.57
CA PRO A 6 -9.43 10.18 23.62
C PRO A 6 -8.76 9.19 24.58
N ALA A 7 -9.55 8.41 25.31
CA ALA A 7 -9.05 7.45 26.30
C ALA A 7 -8.15 6.37 25.67
N GLU A 8 -8.35 6.04 24.39
CA GLU A 8 -7.49 5.08 23.68
C GLU A 8 -6.05 5.60 23.51
N LEU A 9 -5.83 6.93 23.55
CA LEU A 9 -4.48 7.50 23.50
C LEU A 9 -3.67 7.26 24.77
N GLN A 10 -4.30 6.97 25.90
CA GLN A 10 -3.58 6.60 27.14
C GLN A 10 -2.84 5.27 26.99
N ALA A 11 -3.36 4.35 26.16
CA ALA A 11 -2.68 3.10 25.85
C ALA A 11 -1.37 3.34 25.05
N PHE A 12 -1.29 4.43 24.28
CA PHE A 12 -0.08 4.80 23.56
C PHE A 12 0.96 5.49 24.44
N GLU A 13 0.56 6.11 25.57
CA GLU A 13 1.49 6.71 26.52
C GLU A 13 2.39 5.67 27.20
N GLN A 14 1.95 4.41 27.26
CA GLN A 14 2.72 3.28 27.79
C GLN A 14 3.40 2.45 26.70
N LEU A 15 3.21 2.78 25.41
CA LEU A 15 3.80 2.04 24.31
C LEU A 15 5.31 2.33 24.23
N GLN A 16 6.10 1.55 24.96
CA GLN A 16 7.55 1.56 24.81
C GLN A 16 7.96 0.70 23.62
N LEU A 17 8.18 1.34 22.48
CA LEU A 17 8.88 0.70 21.37
C LEU A 17 10.36 0.56 21.74
N ASP A 18 10.85 -0.68 21.76
CA ASP A 18 12.30 -0.90 21.78
C ASP A 18 12.90 -0.37 20.47
N LYS A 19 13.55 0.79 20.57
CA LYS A 19 14.19 1.47 19.43
C LYS A 19 15.23 0.57 18.73
N LYS A 20 15.79 -0.42 19.42
CA LYS A 20 16.72 -1.38 18.83
C LYS A 20 16.01 -2.43 17.98
N ALA A 21 14.78 -2.80 18.36
CA ALA A 21 13.97 -3.81 17.69
C ALA A 21 13.30 -3.30 16.40
N ILE A 22 13.21 -1.99 16.20
CA ILE A 22 12.52 -1.40 15.02
C ILE A 22 13.48 -0.82 13.98
N GLY A 23 13.07 -0.86 12.72
CA GLY A 23 13.68 -0.13 11.60
C GLY A 23 12.66 0.83 10.97
N VAL A 24 13.17 1.83 10.24
CA VAL A 24 12.34 2.85 9.58
C VAL A 24 12.74 2.94 8.12
N TRP A 25 11.76 2.91 7.23
CA TRP A 25 11.88 3.23 5.82
C TRP A 25 11.18 4.57 5.55
N VAL A 26 11.85 5.45 4.82
CA VAL A 26 11.34 6.78 4.48
C VAL A 26 11.41 6.97 2.98
N ASP A 27 10.30 7.34 2.37
CA ASP A 27 10.30 8.02 1.08
C ASP A 27 9.94 9.49 1.32
N PRO A 28 10.90 10.41 1.18
CA PRO A 28 10.65 11.82 1.47
C PRO A 28 9.70 12.46 0.45
N ILE A 29 9.69 12.00 -0.80
CA ILE A 29 8.86 12.53 -1.90
C ILE A 29 8.59 11.38 -2.89
N ASP A 30 7.55 10.59 -2.64
CA ASP A 30 7.02 9.65 -3.63
C ASP A 30 6.26 10.43 -4.71
N GLY A 31 6.41 10.01 -5.97
CA GLY A 31 5.85 10.73 -7.12
C GLY A 31 6.71 11.91 -7.59
N THR A 32 8.04 11.85 -7.44
CA THR A 32 8.99 12.91 -7.81
C THR A 32 8.77 13.49 -9.21
N ALA A 33 8.43 12.67 -10.21
CA ALA A 33 8.13 13.15 -11.55
C ALA A 33 6.96 14.15 -11.54
N GLU A 34 5.86 13.81 -10.85
CA GLU A 34 4.69 14.67 -10.70
C GLU A 34 4.96 15.90 -9.83
N TYR A 35 5.82 15.76 -8.82
CA TYR A 35 6.28 16.90 -8.03
C TYR A 35 7.04 17.91 -8.89
N ILE A 36 7.92 17.44 -9.78
CA ILE A 36 8.72 18.28 -10.67
C ILE A 36 7.86 18.93 -11.76
N THR A 37 6.92 18.18 -12.36
CA THR A 37 6.02 18.79 -13.36
C THR A 37 5.16 19.89 -12.74
N GLY A 38 4.81 19.75 -11.46
CA GLY A 38 4.08 20.77 -10.71
C GLY A 38 2.66 21.00 -11.21
N ASN A 39 2.18 20.15 -12.13
CA ASN A 39 0.83 20.24 -12.66
C ASN A 39 -0.15 20.06 -11.50
N ARG A 40 -1.10 20.99 -11.39
CA ARG A 40 -2.28 20.80 -10.55
C ARG A 40 -3.35 20.37 -11.53
N ASP A 41 -3.64 19.06 -11.59
CA ASP A 41 -4.66 18.52 -12.48
C ASP A 41 -5.94 19.37 -12.34
N PRO A 42 -6.34 20.11 -13.39
CA PRO A 42 -7.50 20.99 -13.33
C PRO A 42 -8.73 20.10 -13.43
N GLU A 43 -9.18 19.61 -12.29
CA GLU A 43 -10.41 18.82 -12.11
C GLU A 43 -10.36 17.42 -12.77
N PHE A 44 -10.51 16.39 -11.93
CA PHE A 44 -10.92 15.05 -12.34
C PHE A 44 -12.00 15.14 -13.41
N LYS A 45 -11.93 14.33 -14.46
CA LYS A 45 -13.04 14.25 -15.42
C LYS A 45 -14.31 13.84 -14.67
N PRO A 46 -15.51 14.25 -15.13
CA PRO A 46 -16.76 13.81 -14.51
C PRO A 46 -16.81 12.29 -14.34
N GLY A 47 -16.87 11.82 -13.09
CA GLY A 47 -16.90 10.39 -12.74
C GLY A 47 -15.56 9.80 -12.29
N GLU A 48 -14.44 10.50 -12.45
CA GLU A 48 -13.14 10.07 -11.94
C GLU A 48 -12.99 10.39 -10.44
N ASN A 49 -12.56 9.40 -9.67
CA ASN A 49 -12.24 9.55 -8.24
C ASN A 49 -10.76 9.28 -7.92
N ILE A 50 -9.95 8.94 -8.94
CA ILE A 50 -8.49 8.69 -8.81
C ILE A 50 -7.72 9.63 -9.76
N SER A 51 -6.78 10.39 -9.19
CA SER A 51 -5.99 11.40 -9.88
C SER A 51 -5.05 10.72 -10.86
N GLN A 52 -5.07 11.17 -12.11
CA GLN A 52 -4.27 10.59 -13.18
C GLN A 52 -2.92 11.28 -13.38
N ASN A 53 -2.71 12.47 -12.79
CA ASN A 53 -1.46 13.21 -12.91
C ASN A 53 -1.31 14.30 -11.83
N GLY A 54 -0.08 14.82 -11.71
CA GLY A 54 0.22 16.05 -11.00
C GLY A 54 0.37 15.91 -9.48
N LEU A 55 0.41 17.07 -8.83
CA LEU A 55 0.68 17.21 -7.40
C LEU A 55 -0.20 16.36 -6.46
N PRO A 56 -1.49 16.05 -6.76
CA PRO A 56 -2.27 15.13 -5.92
C PRO A 56 -1.66 13.72 -5.82
N ASN A 57 -0.81 13.30 -6.76
CA ASN A 57 -0.17 12.00 -6.74
C ASN A 57 1.12 11.95 -5.89
N VAL A 58 1.53 13.08 -5.29
CA VAL A 58 2.74 13.18 -4.48
C VAL A 58 2.45 12.84 -3.02
N THR A 59 3.26 11.97 -2.42
CA THR A 59 3.14 11.59 -1.01
C THR A 59 4.48 11.59 -0.27
N VAL A 60 4.44 11.75 1.04
CA VAL A 60 5.57 11.50 1.95
C VAL A 60 5.24 10.25 2.74
N LEU A 61 6.17 9.29 2.77
CA LEU A 61 5.96 7.97 3.35
C LEU A 61 6.95 7.72 4.48
N VAL A 62 6.45 7.35 5.65
CA VAL A 62 7.28 6.92 6.79
C VAL A 62 6.72 5.62 7.34
N GLY A 63 7.45 4.52 7.13
CA GLY A 63 7.06 3.18 7.55
C GLY A 63 8.01 2.63 8.60
N VAL A 64 7.47 2.14 9.73
CA VAL A 64 8.20 1.48 10.80
C VAL A 64 7.94 -0.02 10.72
N TYR A 65 9.00 -0.82 10.83
CA TYR A 65 8.92 -2.28 10.80
C TYR A 65 9.71 -2.92 11.94
N GLU A 66 9.35 -4.14 12.32
CA GLU A 66 10.08 -4.95 13.28
C GLU A 66 11.28 -5.63 12.61
N LYS A 67 12.50 -5.46 13.14
CA LYS A 67 13.71 -6.03 12.53
C LYS A 67 13.76 -7.56 12.57
N ALA A 68 13.21 -8.17 13.61
CA ALA A 68 13.27 -9.62 13.80
C ALA A 68 12.43 -10.38 12.77
N THR A 69 11.23 -9.88 12.47
CA THR A 69 10.27 -10.54 11.57
C THR A 69 10.14 -9.86 10.21
N GLY A 70 10.53 -8.59 10.13
CA GLY A 70 10.31 -7.74 8.98
C GLY A 70 8.88 -7.24 8.81
N GLN A 71 7.99 -7.46 9.77
CA GLN A 71 6.60 -7.03 9.65
C GLN A 71 6.47 -5.50 9.77
N PRO A 72 5.62 -4.87 8.95
CA PRO A 72 5.28 -3.47 9.13
C PRO A 72 4.42 -3.29 10.39
N LEU A 73 4.71 -2.24 11.16
CA LEU A 73 4.09 -1.94 12.45
C LEU A 73 3.30 -0.62 12.42
N ILE A 74 3.93 0.45 11.92
CA ILE A 74 3.37 1.81 11.93
C ILE A 74 3.62 2.43 10.56
N GLY A 75 2.62 3.14 10.03
CA GLY A 75 2.73 3.84 8.76
C GLY A 75 2.17 5.25 8.85
N VAL A 76 2.88 6.20 8.28
CA VAL A 76 2.41 7.57 8.05
C VAL A 76 2.47 7.84 6.55
N ILE A 77 1.35 8.28 5.99
CA ILE A 77 1.25 8.82 4.64
C ILE A 77 0.78 10.26 4.79
N ASN A 78 1.55 11.21 4.25
CA ASN A 78 1.14 12.59 4.14
C ASN A 78 1.05 12.96 2.66
N GLN A 79 -0.10 13.47 2.23
CA GLN A 79 -0.33 13.93 0.86
C GLN A 79 -0.31 15.47 0.86
N PRO A 80 0.83 16.13 0.55
CA PRO A 80 1.00 17.56 0.81
C PRO A 80 0.06 18.46 0.00
N PHE A 81 -0.34 17.98 -1.18
CA PHE A 81 -1.19 18.72 -2.12
C PHE A 81 -2.60 18.12 -2.18
N PHE A 82 -3.11 17.65 -1.05
CA PHE A 82 -4.48 17.21 -0.93
C PHE A 82 -5.45 18.38 -1.04
N SER A 83 -6.54 18.18 -1.79
CA SER A 83 -7.65 19.12 -1.86
C SER A 83 -8.93 18.42 -1.42
N TYR A 84 -9.57 18.93 -0.37
CA TYR A 84 -10.80 18.35 0.15
C TYR A 84 -11.90 18.44 -0.90
N ARG A 85 -12.34 17.28 -1.41
CA ARG A 85 -13.51 17.14 -2.26
C ARG A 85 -14.53 16.23 -1.60
N ARG A 86 -15.78 16.66 -1.60
CA ARG A 86 -16.90 15.90 -1.04
C ARG A 86 -17.33 14.83 -2.04
N TRP A 87 -16.68 13.67 -1.99
CA TRP A 87 -17.04 12.53 -2.82
C TRP A 87 -18.39 11.96 -2.38
N LYS A 88 -19.32 11.76 -3.32
CA LYS A 88 -20.46 10.86 -3.10
C LYS A 88 -19.99 9.44 -3.40
N VAL A 89 -19.34 8.80 -2.45
CA VAL A 89 -19.04 7.37 -2.57
C VAL A 89 -20.36 6.61 -2.41
N LYS A 90 -20.83 5.94 -3.47
CA LYS A 90 -21.83 4.88 -3.32
C LYS A 90 -21.08 3.66 -2.80
N LEU A 91 -21.17 3.39 -1.49
CA LEU A 91 -20.81 2.08 -0.95
C LEU A 91 -21.78 1.06 -1.56
N GLY A 92 -21.27 0.21 -2.44
CA GLY A 92 -21.97 -0.97 -2.92
C GLY A 92 -21.09 -2.18 -2.73
N THR A 93 -21.64 -3.25 -2.16
CA THR A 93 -21.02 -4.57 -2.13
C THR A 93 -21.13 -5.18 -3.52
N TYR A 94 -20.22 -4.81 -4.42
CA TYR A 94 -20.10 -5.46 -5.72
C TYR A 94 -18.95 -6.47 -5.63
N LEU A 95 -19.29 -7.75 -5.47
CA LEU A 95 -18.42 -8.81 -5.99
C LEU A 95 -18.43 -8.61 -7.51
N CYS A 96 -17.33 -8.07 -8.00
CA CYS A 96 -17.18 -7.63 -9.37
C CYS A 96 -16.94 -8.86 -10.27
N GLU A 97 -17.80 -9.09 -11.26
CA GLU A 97 -17.60 -10.16 -12.27
C GLU A 97 -16.40 -9.86 -13.21
N SER A 98 -15.95 -8.60 -13.31
CA SER A 98 -14.88 -8.16 -14.21
C SER A 98 -14.14 -6.91 -13.72
N PHE A 99 -12.80 -6.99 -13.55
CA PHE A 99 -12.01 -5.87 -13.05
C PHE A 99 -11.80 -4.77 -14.10
N GLU A 100 -12.14 -3.52 -13.75
CA GLU A 100 -11.74 -2.33 -14.51
C GLU A 100 -10.33 -1.89 -14.12
N ILE A 101 -9.50 -1.55 -15.12
CA ILE A 101 -8.12 -1.10 -14.89
C ILE A 101 -8.08 0.42 -14.87
N LEU A 102 -7.63 0.98 -13.75
CA LEU A 102 -7.32 2.40 -13.60
C LEU A 102 -5.80 2.59 -13.52
N THR A 103 -5.31 3.66 -14.13
CA THR A 103 -3.90 4.09 -14.01
C THR A 103 -3.77 5.21 -13.00
N ALA A 104 -2.57 5.41 -12.45
CA ALA A 104 -2.21 6.61 -11.66
C ALA A 104 -0.68 6.65 -11.45
N PRO A 105 -0.05 7.83 -11.40
CA PRO A 105 1.33 7.98 -10.96
C PRO A 105 1.44 7.93 -9.43
N GLY A 106 2.68 7.81 -8.93
CA GLY A 106 2.99 7.71 -7.49
C GLY A 106 2.70 6.32 -6.91
N ALA A 107 3.70 5.65 -6.33
CA ALA A 107 3.47 4.35 -5.71
C ALA A 107 2.65 4.53 -4.43
N GLY A 108 3.08 5.43 -3.56
CA GLY A 108 2.37 5.80 -2.33
C GLY A 108 0.94 6.26 -2.58
N TYR A 109 0.70 7.06 -3.61
CA TYR A 109 -0.68 7.47 -3.99
C TYR A 109 -1.55 6.28 -4.41
N LYS A 110 -1.03 5.35 -5.22
CA LYS A 110 -1.79 4.14 -5.61
C LYS A 110 -2.13 3.27 -4.40
N LEU A 111 -1.22 3.10 -3.45
CA LEU A 111 -1.54 2.38 -2.21
C LEU A 111 -2.52 3.16 -1.32
N LEU A 112 -2.45 4.50 -1.29
CA LEU A 112 -3.42 5.34 -0.60
C LEU A 112 -4.84 5.17 -1.20
N CYS A 113 -4.98 5.07 -2.53
CA CYS A 113 -6.27 4.78 -3.17
C CYS A 113 -6.88 3.44 -2.72
N VAL A 114 -6.06 2.42 -2.43
CA VAL A 114 -6.55 1.15 -1.87
C VAL A 114 -7.01 1.35 -0.42
N ILE A 115 -6.25 2.11 0.38
CA ILE A 115 -6.58 2.44 1.79
C ILE A 115 -7.91 3.19 1.88
N ASP A 116 -8.10 4.21 1.03
CA ASP A 116 -9.31 5.02 0.95
C ASP A 116 -10.47 4.31 0.24
N ARG A 117 -10.25 3.08 -0.24
CA ARG A 117 -11.21 2.25 -0.98
C ARG A 117 -11.73 2.93 -2.26
N LEU A 118 -10.89 3.72 -2.90
CA LEU A 118 -11.13 4.29 -4.23
C LEU A 118 -10.90 3.24 -5.33
N CYS A 119 -10.09 2.22 -5.06
CA CYS A 119 -9.95 1.02 -5.87
C CYS A 119 -9.88 -0.24 -4.98
N SER A 120 -10.20 -1.40 -5.57
CA SER A 120 -10.25 -2.67 -4.83
C SER A 120 -8.87 -3.28 -4.55
N ALA A 121 -7.92 -3.05 -5.46
CA ALA A 121 -6.54 -3.51 -5.34
C ALA A 121 -5.60 -2.64 -6.19
N TYR A 122 -4.33 -2.59 -5.81
CA TYR A 122 -3.25 -2.08 -6.64
C TYR A 122 -2.34 -3.24 -7.05
N VAL A 123 -2.17 -3.44 -8.36
CA VAL A 123 -1.36 -4.53 -8.93
C VAL A 123 -0.19 -3.95 -9.71
N LEU A 124 1.01 -4.47 -9.42
CA LEU A 124 2.21 -4.15 -10.17
C LEU A 124 3.05 -5.42 -10.32
N SER A 125 3.21 -5.90 -11.55
CA SER A 125 4.01 -7.09 -11.85
C SER A 125 5.51 -6.82 -12.00
N LYS A 126 5.90 -5.55 -12.14
CA LYS A 126 7.28 -5.09 -12.38
C LYS A 126 8.01 -4.79 -11.06
N ASP A 127 9.33 -4.76 -11.16
CA ASP A 127 10.32 -4.54 -10.09
C ASP A 127 10.71 -3.05 -9.95
N ASN A 128 9.73 -2.15 -10.05
CA ASN A 128 9.96 -0.70 -9.98
C ASN A 128 9.39 -0.04 -8.71
N THR A 129 9.12 -0.83 -7.67
CA THR A 129 8.84 -0.32 -6.32
C THR A 129 9.82 -0.91 -5.32
N TYR A 130 10.03 -0.20 -4.22
CA TYR A 130 11.00 -0.52 -3.18
C TYR A 130 10.33 -0.61 -1.81
N ARG A 131 11.12 -1.00 -0.81
CA ARG A 131 10.65 -1.11 0.58
C ARG A 131 10.11 0.23 1.12
N TRP A 132 10.71 1.36 0.76
CA TRP A 132 10.24 2.68 1.18
C TRP A 132 8.88 3.08 0.57
N ASP A 133 8.60 2.69 -0.66
CA ASP A 133 7.31 2.96 -1.32
C ASP A 133 6.12 2.25 -0.65
N THR A 134 6.37 1.11 0.01
CA THR A 134 5.32 0.18 0.44
C THR A 134 5.23 0.00 1.95
N CYS A 135 6.29 0.28 2.73
CA CYS A 135 6.30 0.02 4.18
C CYS A 135 5.19 0.77 4.92
N ALA A 136 5.07 2.09 4.68
CA ALA A 136 4.07 2.91 5.36
C ALA A 136 2.63 2.52 4.97
N PRO A 137 2.28 2.41 3.67
CA PRO A 137 0.93 2.00 3.31
C PRO A 137 0.59 0.56 3.71
N HIS A 138 1.56 -0.35 3.70
CA HIS A 138 1.34 -1.73 4.15
C HIS A 138 0.98 -1.79 5.64
N ALA A 139 1.66 -1.01 6.49
CA ALA A 139 1.30 -0.95 7.91
C ALA A 139 -0.16 -0.51 8.11
N ILE A 140 -0.61 0.50 7.36
CA ILE A 140 -1.99 1.01 7.42
C ILE A 140 -2.98 -0.03 6.91
N LEU A 141 -2.73 -0.63 5.73
CA LEU A 141 -3.58 -1.69 5.19
C LEU A 141 -3.71 -2.87 6.15
N LYS A 142 -2.61 -3.28 6.79
CA LYS A 142 -2.63 -4.35 7.78
C LYS A 142 -3.48 -4.03 9.00
N ALA A 143 -3.44 -2.78 9.48
CA ALA A 143 -4.33 -2.32 10.56
C ALA A 143 -5.82 -2.33 10.16
N LEU A 144 -6.11 -2.24 8.86
CA LEU A 144 -7.45 -2.24 8.29
C LEU A 144 -7.93 -3.65 7.86
N GLY A 145 -7.14 -4.69 8.10
CA GLY A 145 -7.43 -6.08 7.73
C GLY A 145 -6.94 -6.50 6.34
N GLY A 146 -6.32 -5.57 5.59
CA GLY A 146 -5.70 -5.83 4.30
C GLY A 146 -4.20 -6.16 4.40
N GLY A 147 -3.47 -5.94 3.31
CA GLY A 147 -2.04 -6.18 3.27
C GLY A 147 -1.37 -5.84 1.94
N VAL A 148 -0.09 -6.17 1.83
CA VAL A 148 0.68 -6.07 0.59
C VAL A 148 1.50 -7.33 0.39
N VAL A 149 1.22 -8.06 -0.69
CA VAL A 149 1.84 -9.36 -1.02
C VAL A 149 2.71 -9.29 -2.27
N GLN A 150 3.62 -10.25 -2.39
CA GLN A 150 4.45 -10.46 -3.57
C GLN A 150 3.60 -10.97 -4.74
N PHE A 151 3.57 -10.25 -5.86
CA PHE A 151 2.72 -10.58 -7.01
C PHE A 151 3.04 -11.98 -7.57
N LYS A 152 4.29 -12.20 -8.02
CA LYS A 152 4.70 -13.48 -8.63
C LYS A 152 4.62 -14.64 -7.63
N GLY A 153 5.01 -14.39 -6.39
CA GLY A 153 4.97 -15.40 -5.33
C GLY A 153 3.55 -15.85 -4.99
N LEU A 154 2.58 -14.94 -4.97
CA LEU A 154 1.17 -15.27 -4.79
C LEU A 154 0.63 -16.13 -5.94
N LEU A 155 0.90 -15.75 -7.19
CA LEU A 155 0.41 -16.51 -8.35
C LEU A 155 1.02 -17.92 -8.45
N ALA A 156 2.19 -18.13 -7.86
CA ALA A 156 2.83 -19.45 -7.76
C ALA A 156 2.40 -20.27 -6.52
N SER A 157 1.60 -19.69 -5.61
CA SER A 157 1.20 -20.33 -4.35
C SER A 157 -0.03 -21.23 -4.49
N ASP A 158 -0.12 -22.26 -3.64
CA ASP A 158 -1.30 -23.11 -3.51
C ASP A 158 -2.36 -22.42 -2.62
N LEU A 159 -3.37 -21.84 -3.24
CA LEU A 159 -4.46 -21.11 -2.56
C LEU A 159 -5.68 -21.99 -2.22
N SER A 160 -5.51 -23.31 -2.19
CA SER A 160 -6.57 -24.22 -1.73
C SER A 160 -7.01 -23.88 -0.29
N PRO A 161 -8.29 -24.12 0.08
CA PRO A 161 -8.86 -23.66 1.36
C PRO A 161 -8.04 -24.04 2.61
N GLY A 162 -7.32 -25.17 2.60
CA GLY A 162 -6.49 -25.61 3.74
C GLY A 162 -5.10 -24.98 3.83
N LYS A 163 -4.60 -24.32 2.78
CA LYS A 163 -3.25 -23.70 2.74
C LYS A 163 -3.27 -22.20 2.54
N ARG A 164 -4.41 -21.66 2.11
CA ARG A 164 -4.64 -20.25 1.79
C ARG A 164 -4.02 -19.29 2.82
N ASP A 165 -4.37 -19.41 4.10
CA ASP A 165 -3.92 -18.46 5.12
C ASP A 165 -2.40 -18.49 5.32
N GLN A 166 -1.81 -19.69 5.28
CA GLN A 166 -0.37 -19.86 5.35
C GLN A 166 0.31 -19.22 4.14
N SER A 167 -0.15 -19.54 2.93
CA SER A 167 0.40 -18.97 1.69
C SER A 167 0.29 -17.45 1.68
N LEU A 168 -0.87 -16.89 2.03
CA LEU A 168 -1.05 -15.44 2.11
C LEU A 168 -0.09 -14.79 3.11
N ARG A 169 0.13 -15.42 4.26
CA ARG A 169 1.08 -14.93 5.27
C ARG A 169 2.52 -14.97 4.77
N GLU A 170 2.92 -16.04 4.08
CA GLU A 170 4.26 -16.21 3.51
C GLU A 170 4.55 -15.21 2.38
N GLN A 171 3.52 -14.83 1.62
CA GLN A 171 3.67 -13.89 0.52
C GLN A 171 3.62 -12.41 0.94
N GLN A 172 3.33 -12.08 2.20
CA GLN A 172 3.40 -10.69 2.67
C GLN A 172 4.80 -10.11 2.45
N ILE A 173 4.88 -8.86 2.00
CA ILE A 173 6.17 -8.17 1.87
C ILE A 173 6.77 -7.96 3.26
N THR A 174 8.06 -8.26 3.39
CA THR A 174 8.84 -8.00 4.61
C THR A 174 9.96 -7.00 4.36
N TYR A 175 10.32 -6.26 5.40
CA TYR A 175 11.12 -5.04 5.29
C TYR A 175 12.55 -5.14 5.82
N HIS A 176 12.92 -6.31 6.35
CA HIS A 176 14.21 -6.61 7.01
C HIS A 176 15.25 -7.33 6.12
N LYS A 177 14.84 -7.88 4.96
CA LYS A 177 15.69 -8.71 4.11
C LYS A 177 15.87 -8.07 2.74
N SER A 178 17.11 -8.05 2.28
CA SER A 178 17.47 -7.63 0.93
C SER A 178 17.22 -8.72 -0.10
N GLU A 179 16.98 -8.33 -1.34
CA GLU A 179 16.91 -9.24 -2.49
C GLU A 179 18.27 -9.93 -2.71
N PRO A 180 18.30 -11.26 -2.95
CA PRO A 180 19.53 -11.98 -3.21
C PRO A 180 20.26 -11.45 -4.45
N LYS A 181 21.59 -11.31 -4.37
CA LYS A 181 22.46 -10.93 -5.51
C LYS A 181 22.20 -9.53 -6.11
N ALA A 182 21.42 -8.68 -5.43
CA ALA A 182 21.22 -7.30 -5.82
C ALA A 182 22.12 -6.36 -4.99
N ASN A 183 22.58 -5.27 -5.62
CA ASN A 183 23.50 -4.31 -5.01
C ASN A 183 22.85 -2.91 -4.91
N GLY A 184 23.31 -2.09 -3.97
CA GLY A 184 22.84 -0.71 -3.80
C GLY A 184 21.35 -0.64 -3.46
N SER A 185 20.63 0.32 -4.05
CA SER A 185 19.18 0.48 -3.86
C SER A 185 18.37 -0.73 -4.31
N ASN A 186 18.82 -1.43 -5.36
CA ASN A 186 18.14 -2.60 -5.92
C ASN A 186 18.05 -3.77 -4.93
N ALA A 187 18.93 -3.80 -3.92
CA ALA A 187 18.85 -4.75 -2.82
C ALA A 187 17.53 -4.63 -2.03
N TRP A 188 16.81 -3.51 -2.14
CA TRP A 188 15.55 -3.25 -1.43
C TRP A 188 14.36 -3.12 -2.37
N CYS A 189 14.50 -3.61 -3.60
CA CYS A 189 13.42 -3.65 -4.60
C CYS A 189 12.39 -4.73 -4.27
N ASN A 190 11.11 -4.47 -4.51
CA ASN A 190 10.05 -5.48 -4.54
C ASN A 190 10.12 -6.27 -5.86
N ALA A 191 11.16 -7.09 -6.04
CA ALA A 191 11.51 -7.74 -7.31
C ALA A 191 10.44 -8.72 -7.85
N GLN A 192 9.60 -9.23 -6.95
CA GLN A 192 8.48 -10.11 -7.30
C GLN A 192 7.20 -9.34 -7.69
N GLY A 193 7.27 -8.00 -7.77
CA GLY A 193 6.09 -7.16 -7.92
C GLY A 193 5.25 -7.12 -6.64
N VAL A 194 4.17 -6.34 -6.64
CA VAL A 194 3.30 -6.15 -5.47
C VAL A 194 1.82 -6.24 -5.84
N ILE A 195 1.03 -6.77 -4.91
CA ILE A 195 -0.42 -6.57 -4.87
C ILE A 195 -0.77 -5.99 -3.50
N ALA A 196 -1.33 -4.78 -3.48
CA ALA A 196 -1.94 -4.21 -2.28
C ALA A 196 -3.44 -4.41 -2.33
N TYR A 197 -4.04 -4.81 -1.20
CA TYR A 197 -5.45 -5.14 -1.10
C TYR A 197 -6.02 -4.66 0.24
N TYR A 198 -7.27 -4.22 0.22
CA TYR A 198 -8.04 -3.93 1.42
C TYR A 198 -8.76 -5.19 1.93
N ASP A 199 -9.38 -5.93 1.02
CA ASP A 199 -10.19 -7.11 1.31
C ASP A 199 -9.52 -8.39 0.78
N GLN A 200 -9.35 -9.39 1.64
CA GLN A 200 -8.72 -10.65 1.29
C GLN A 200 -9.51 -11.42 0.23
N GLU A 201 -10.84 -11.34 0.20
CA GLU A 201 -11.64 -12.05 -0.82
C GLU A 201 -11.43 -11.44 -2.21
N VAL A 202 -11.22 -10.12 -2.28
CA VAL A 202 -10.83 -9.45 -3.53
C VAL A 202 -9.46 -9.93 -4.01
N LEU A 203 -8.48 -10.07 -3.11
CA LEU A 203 -7.16 -10.59 -3.46
C LEU A 203 -7.24 -12.00 -4.05
N LEU A 204 -8.06 -12.87 -3.46
CA LEU A 204 -8.21 -14.26 -3.90
C LEU A 204 -8.91 -14.34 -5.26
N ALA A 205 -10.00 -13.61 -5.44
CA ALA A 205 -10.70 -13.53 -6.73
C ALA A 205 -9.77 -12.97 -7.83
N LEU A 206 -8.96 -11.97 -7.49
CA LEU A 206 -7.98 -11.39 -8.40
C LEU A 206 -6.87 -12.39 -8.76
N ALA A 207 -6.31 -13.11 -7.77
CA ALA A 207 -5.29 -14.12 -8.01
C ALA A 207 -5.81 -15.25 -8.93
N GLU A 208 -7.03 -15.72 -8.69
CA GLU A 208 -7.68 -16.70 -9.55
C GLU A 208 -7.86 -16.18 -10.99
N HIS A 209 -8.29 -14.93 -11.15
CA HIS A 209 -8.45 -14.31 -12.47
C HIS A 209 -7.11 -14.16 -13.21
N LEU A 210 -6.04 -13.80 -12.50
CA LEU A 210 -4.71 -13.61 -13.07
C LEU A 210 -4.02 -14.92 -13.44
N SER A 211 -4.30 -16.02 -12.73
CA SER A 211 -3.70 -17.34 -12.99
C SER A 211 -4.36 -18.12 -14.16
N ARG A 212 -5.51 -17.67 -14.66
CA ARG A 212 -6.23 -18.32 -15.77
C ARG A 212 -5.74 -17.92 -17.18
N LYS A 213 -4.64 -17.15 -17.29
CA LYS A 213 -4.07 -16.70 -18.56
C LYS A 213 -2.85 -17.50 -18.99
#